data_AF-A0A7J3S6U1-F1
#
_entry.id   AF-A0A7J3S6U1-F1
#
_cell.length_a   1.000
_cell.length_b   1.000
_cell.length_c   1.000
_cell.angle_alpha   90.00
_cell.angle_beta   90.00
_cell.angle_gamma   90.00
#
_symmetry.space_group_name_H-M   'P 1'
#
loop_
_entity.id
_entity.type
_entity.pdbx_description
1 polymer ?
#
loop_
_entity_poly.entity_id
_entity_poly.type
_entity_poly.pdbx_seq_one_letter_code
_entity_poly.pdbx_strand_id
1 'polypeptide(L)'
;MVLEPMLTINFIFCMIILVMGYWGFRKLENPLLFYIGIAFGFFGVSHLAQLAGYPSNSLALIIIRTIAYLLVIFAIFQTIKK
;
A
#
# COMPACT_ATOMS: atom_id res chain seq x y z
N MET A 1 -8.37 -17.09 -17.57
CA MET A 1 -8.28 -16.16 -16.43
C MET A 1 -8.48 -14.77 -17.00
N VAL A 2 -9.66 -14.18 -16.83
CA VAL A 2 -9.86 -12.78 -17.20
C VAL A 2 -9.12 -11.98 -16.14
N LEU A 3 -8.04 -11.32 -16.53
CA LEU A 3 -7.29 -10.46 -15.63
C LEU A 3 -8.22 -9.32 -15.21
N GLU A 4 -8.59 -9.26 -13.93
CA GLU A 4 -9.44 -8.19 -13.39
C GLU A 4 -8.72 -6.84 -13.59
N PRO A 5 -9.13 -6.00 -14.56
CA PRO A 5 -8.30 -4.88 -15.02
C PRO A 5 -8.02 -3.87 -13.91
N MET A 6 -9.02 -3.66 -13.05
CA MET A 6 -8.93 -2.76 -11.90
C MET A 6 -7.94 -3.25 -10.85
N LEU A 7 -7.88 -4.56 -10.60
CA LEU A 7 -6.96 -5.16 -9.65
C LEU A 7 -5.50 -5.02 -10.12
N THR A 8 -5.26 -5.23 -11.40
CA THR A 8 -3.93 -5.06 -12.01
C THR A 8 -3.45 -3.62 -11.96
N ILE A 9 -4.32 -2.66 -12.31
CA ILE A 9 -3.98 -1.24 -12.24
C ILE A 9 -3.65 -0.82 -10.80
N ASN A 10 -4.46 -1.25 -9.83
CA ASN A 10 -4.19 -0.98 -8.42
C ASN A 10 -2.86 -1.56 -7.95
N PHE A 11 -2.51 -2.78 -8.38
CA PHE A 11 -1.21 -3.37 -8.09
C PHE A 11 -0.06 -2.55 -8.67
N ILE A 12 -0.16 -2.12 -9.94
CA ILE A 12 0.87 -1.29 -10.59
C ILE A 12 1.06 0.02 -9.82
N PHE A 13 -0.02 0.71 -9.47
CA PHE A 13 0.07 1.95 -8.68
C PHE A 13 0.64 1.73 -7.29
N CYS A 14 0.31 0.63 -6.62
CA CYS A 14 0.93 0.28 -5.33
C CYS A 14 2.46 0.15 -5.47
N MET A 15 2.95 -0.49 -6.54
CA MET A 15 4.39 -0.62 -6.80
C MET A 15 5.06 0.71 -7.10
N ILE A 16 4.43 1.55 -7.92
CA ILE A 16 4.94 2.90 -8.22
C ILE A 16 5.03 3.72 -6.93
N ILE A 17 3.98 3.73 -6.11
CA ILE A 17 3.95 4.50 -4.86
C ILE A 17 4.95 3.94 -3.84
N LEU A 18 5.12 2.62 -3.76
CA LEU A 18 6.14 2.01 -2.89
C LEU A 18 7.55 2.50 -3.27
N VAL A 19 7.89 2.45 -4.57
CA VAL A 19 9.19 2.91 -5.07
C VAL A 19 9.36 4.42 -4.85
N MET A 20 8.35 5.21 -5.18
CA MET A 20 8.37 6.67 -4.99
C MET A 20 8.43 7.06 -3.51
N GLY A 21 7.73 6.36 -2.62
CA GLY A 21 7.75 6.60 -1.19
C GLY A 21 9.12 6.32 -0.58
N TYR A 22 9.76 5.22 -0.98
CA TYR A 22 11.12 4.89 -0.58
C TYR A 22 12.14 5.92 -1.11
N TRP A 23 12.07 6.26 -2.40
CA TRP A 23 12.98 7.25 -2.99
C TRP A 23 12.77 8.65 -2.40
N GLY A 24 11.51 9.07 -2.25
CA GLY A 24 11.14 10.33 -1.64
C GLY A 24 11.63 10.44 -0.19
N PHE A 25 11.49 9.38 0.60
CA PHE A 25 12.04 9.31 1.95
C PHE A 25 13.57 9.50 1.95
N ARG A 26 14.28 8.80 1.07
CA ARG A 26 15.74 8.91 0.94
C ARG A 26 16.22 10.30 0.52
N LYS A 27 15.44 11.01 -0.29
CA LYS A 27 15.83 12.32 -0.85
C LYS A 27 15.41 13.50 0.03
N LEU A 28 14.24 13.41 0.66
CA LEU A 28 13.61 14.51 1.41
C LEU A 28 13.69 14.30 2.93
N GLU A 29 14.22 13.16 3.38
CA GLU A 29 14.28 12.74 4.79
C GLU A 29 12.93 12.82 5.51
N ASN A 30 11.84 12.73 4.73
CA ASN A 30 10.49 12.91 5.24
C ASN A 30 9.91 11.54 5.62
N PRO A 31 9.75 11.24 6.93
CA PRO A 31 9.23 9.95 7.39
C PRO A 31 7.81 9.66 6.91
N LEU A 32 6.99 10.69 6.60
CA LEU A 32 5.66 10.48 6.04
C LEU A 32 5.71 9.69 4.71
N LEU A 33 6.67 10.01 3.84
CA LEU A 33 6.80 9.35 2.53
C LEU A 33 7.13 7.86 2.68
N PHE A 34 7.89 7.52 3.72
CA PHE A 34 8.23 6.15 4.06
C PHE A 34 7.00 5.37 4.54
N TYR A 35 6.23 5.94 5.48
CA TYR A 35 5.02 5.28 5.99
C TYR A 35 3.97 5.06 4.90
N ILE A 36 3.78 6.07 4.03
CA ILE A 36 2.89 5.94 2.86
C ILE A 36 3.41 4.84 1.92
N GLY A 37 4.71 4.84 1.60
CA GLY A 37 5.31 3.80 0.75
C GLY A 37 5.05 2.39 1.28
N ILE A 38 5.31 2.15 2.57
CA ILE A 38 5.06 0.83 3.21
C ILE A 38 3.57 0.47 3.18
N ALA A 39 2.67 1.42 3.46
CA ALA A 39 1.25 1.16 3.40
C ALA A 39 0.81 0.69 2.01
N PHE A 40 1.28 1.34 0.95
CA PHE A 40 1.03 0.90 -0.43
C PHE A 40 1.73 -0.42 -0.76
N GLY A 41 2.85 -0.74 -0.11
CA GLY A 41 3.44 -2.09 -0.15
C GLY A 41 2.48 -3.17 0.38
N PHE A 42 1.84 -2.94 1.53
CA PHE A 42 0.83 -3.85 2.08
C PHE A 42 -0.41 -3.98 1.19
N PHE A 43 -0.89 -2.88 0.60
CA PHE A 43 -1.93 -2.94 -0.43
C PHE A 43 -1.47 -3.75 -1.66
N GLY A 44 -0.23 -3.55 -2.12
CA GLY A 44 0.36 -4.31 -3.22
C GLY A 44 0.36 -5.81 -2.96
N VAL A 45 0.77 -6.25 -1.76
CA VAL A 45 0.71 -7.67 -1.35
C VAL A 45 -0.73 -8.19 -1.39
N SER A 46 -1.69 -7.41 -0.91
CA SER A 46 -3.11 -7.78 -0.95
C SER A 46 -3.65 -7.92 -2.39
N HIS A 47 -3.25 -7.04 -3.29
CA HIS A 47 -3.64 -7.11 -4.70
C HIS A 47 -2.97 -8.29 -5.41
N LEU A 48 -1.69 -8.54 -5.13
CA LEU A 48 -0.95 -9.68 -5.68
C LEU A 48 -1.57 -11.02 -5.25
N ALA A 49 -1.96 -11.14 -3.98
CA ALA A 49 -2.63 -12.34 -3.48
C ALA A 49 -3.97 -12.61 -4.21
N GLN A 50 -4.77 -11.56 -4.44
CA GLN A 50 -6.00 -11.70 -5.22
C GLN A 50 -5.74 -12.06 -6.68
N LEU A 51 -4.71 -11.48 -7.30
CA LEU A 51 -4.29 -11.85 -8.66
C LEU A 51 -3.83 -13.30 -8.73
N ALA A 52 -3.28 -13.84 -7.64
CA ALA A 52 -2.94 -15.27 -7.52
C ALA A 52 -4.16 -16.17 -7.24
N GLY A 53 -5.38 -15.62 -7.23
CA GLY A 53 -6.63 -16.36 -7.02
C GLY A 53 -7.08 -16.46 -5.56
N TYR A 54 -6.42 -15.76 -4.63
CA TYR A 54 -6.82 -15.77 -3.23
C TYR A 54 -8.11 -14.97 -3.02
N PRO A 55 -9.09 -15.46 -2.22
CA PRO A 55 -10.37 -14.80 -2.08
C PRO A 55 -10.22 -13.42 -1.46
N SER A 56 -10.82 -12.41 -2.11
CA SER A 56 -10.76 -11.00 -1.71
C SER A 56 -11.28 -10.73 -0.31
N ASN A 57 -12.21 -11.57 0.17
CA ASN A 57 -12.83 -11.50 1.48
C ASN A 57 -12.14 -12.36 2.54
N SER A 58 -10.93 -12.87 2.26
CA SER A 58 -10.16 -13.58 3.27
C SER A 58 -9.80 -12.65 4.43
N LEU A 59 -9.95 -13.17 5.64
CA LEU A 59 -9.59 -12.50 6.89
C LEU A 59 -8.12 -12.00 6.87
N ALA A 60 -7.21 -12.76 6.25
CA ALA A 60 -5.81 -12.34 6.10
C ALA A 60 -5.67 -11.08 5.22
N LEU A 61 -6.42 -10.98 4.12
CA LEU A 61 -6.40 -9.80 3.25
C LEU A 61 -7.10 -8.60 3.88
N ILE A 62 -8.10 -8.84 4.72
CA ILE A 62 -8.75 -7.78 5.48
C ILE A 62 -7.75 -7.19 6.49
N ILE A 63 -7.06 -8.05 7.25
CA ILE A 63 -6.06 -7.61 8.25
C ILE A 63 -4.94 -6.79 7.60
N ILE A 64 -4.34 -7.27 6.51
CA ILE A 64 -3.22 -6.56 5.85
C ILE A 64 -3.66 -5.19 5.31
N ARG A 65 -4.87 -5.09 4.76
CA ARG A 65 -5.43 -3.80 4.30
C ARG A 65 -5.72 -2.87 5.46
N THR A 66 -6.26 -3.38 6.56
CA THR A 66 -6.51 -2.59 7.76
C THR A 66 -5.21 -2.00 8.30
N ILE A 67 -4.15 -2.80 8.40
CA ILE A 67 -2.81 -2.31 8.79
C ILE A 67 -2.32 -1.23 7.82
N ALA A 68 -2.50 -1.43 6.50
CA ALA A 68 -2.14 -0.43 5.50
C ALA A 68 -2.89 0.90 5.71
N TYR A 69 -4.21 0.86 5.92
CA TYR A 69 -5.00 2.07 6.21
C TYR A 69 -4.54 2.76 7.50
N LEU A 70 -4.27 2.00 8.56
CA LEU A 70 -3.77 2.55 9.83
C LEU A 70 -2.41 3.24 9.66
N LEU A 71 -1.53 2.69 8.82
CA LEU A 71 -0.24 3.33 8.50
C LEU A 71 -0.41 4.66 7.75
N VAL A 72 -1.34 4.74 6.80
CA VAL A 72 -1.65 6.01 6.10
C VAL A 72 -2.21 7.03 7.09
N ILE A 73 -3.17 6.63 7.92
CA ILE A 73 -3.77 7.51 8.95
C ILE A 73 -2.68 8.01 9.91
N PHE A 74 -1.82 7.11 10.40
CA PHE A 74 -0.71 7.46 11.27
C PHE A 74 0.27 8.43 10.60
N ALA A 75 0.63 8.19 9.33
CA ALA A 75 1.51 9.08 8.57
C ALA A 75 0.94 10.49 8.48
N ILE A 76 -0.33 10.61 8.11
CA ILE A 76 -1.03 11.90 8.00
C ILE A 76 -1.11 12.57 9.38
N PHE A 77 -1.51 11.84 10.41
CA PHE A 77 -1.61 12.37 11.77
C PHE A 77 -0.28 12.93 12.29
N GLN A 78 0.82 12.23 12.04
CA GLN A 78 2.15 12.68 12.42
C GLN A 78 2.59 13.95 11.68
N THR A 79 2.08 14.17 10.47
CA THR A 79 2.33 15.41 9.72
C THR A 79 1.46 16.57 10.18
N ILE A 80 0.22 16.31 10.61
CA ILE A 80 -0.66 17.36 11.17
C ILE A 80 -0.19 17.79 12.57
N LYS A 81 0.34 16.86 13.37
CA LYS A 81 0.78 17.14 14.74
C LYS A 81 2.12 17.91 14.81
N LYS A 82 2.93 17.85 13.75
CA LYS A 82 4.19 18.59 13.64
C LYS A 82 3.92 20.06 13.36
#